data_AF-A0A3D0V6I4-F1
#
_entry.id   AF-A0A3D0V6I4-F1
#
_cell.length_a   1.000
_cell.length_b   1.000
_cell.length_c   1.000
_cell.angle_alpha   90.00
_cell.angle_beta   90.00
_cell.angle_gamma   90.00
#
_symmetry.space_group_name_H-M   'P 1'
#
loop_
_entity.id
_entity.type
_entity.pdbx_description
1 polymer ?
#
loop_
_entity_poly.entity_id
_entity_poly.type
_entity_poly.pdbx_seq_one_letter_code
_entity_poly.pdbx_strand_id
1 'polypeptide(L)'
;PVLTIEYNVKTGVIEQMKKNDDEYLSPNDPYYKNVIEILKALRASKLDTGKPRTIRSIAKSETQHFPDPKQGYILTDEGEVSWEDYDPKSELLVLKTSSLETSATTPRKILAKMLVVLQGINVEPIAIARTLDEIDNTTCIYVGELQPGFFGQIPDSVEHIYTSPDRKEILRQTIEVGGRNFTGYIEELKAHGLSSMEKHEETKAWLERIDAQGIVLTKETRAFVEQLVQAGVNISDQAKAMMEHEDFQKSLRIEDEAEPDWRKWKLKPAQDMDFIRLSVADLNIQGVPTTDTIYARAQELGLELVPPEACPTYRLATLDQAMDDWVYMGMKQISDTDGSPRVFSMDRGEGGLLWLNGTWVYWGIPWDPCFKFVFRLRPAEPGKQV
;
A
#
# COMPACT_ATOMS: atom_id res chain seq x y z
N PRO A 1 0.14 4.24 -37.65
CA PRO A 1 0.55 4.97 -36.43
C PRO A 1 1.58 4.17 -35.63
N VAL A 2 2.54 4.87 -35.02
CA VAL A 2 3.37 4.28 -33.97
C VAL A 2 2.55 4.32 -32.68
N LEU A 3 2.43 3.17 -32.02
CA LEU A 3 1.79 3.03 -30.72
C LEU A 3 2.85 2.45 -29.78
N THR A 4 3.03 3.08 -28.63
CA THR A 4 3.91 2.57 -27.58
C THR A 4 3.08 1.77 -26.59
N ILE A 5 3.50 0.53 -26.33
CA ILE A 5 2.87 -0.34 -25.33
C ILE A 5 3.94 -0.72 -24.31
N GLU A 6 3.74 -0.36 -23.05
CA GLU A 6 4.54 -0.80 -21.93
C GLU A 6 3.79 -1.88 -21.15
N TYR A 7 4.43 -3.04 -20.98
CA TYR A 7 3.83 -4.21 -20.36
C TYR A 7 4.71 -4.70 -19.21
N ASN A 8 4.12 -4.79 -18.03
CA ASN A 8 4.79 -5.31 -16.85
C ASN A 8 4.67 -6.84 -16.82
N VAL A 9 5.80 -7.50 -17.06
CA VAL A 9 5.89 -8.97 -17.14
C VAL A 9 5.52 -9.65 -15.81
N LYS A 10 5.77 -8.99 -14.67
CA LYS A 10 5.47 -9.56 -13.35
C LYS A 10 3.98 -9.50 -13.04
N THR A 11 3.35 -8.37 -13.29
CA THR A 11 1.93 -8.14 -12.95
C THR A 11 0.98 -8.60 -14.06
N GLY A 12 1.46 -8.68 -15.30
CA GLY A 12 0.65 -8.98 -16.47
C GLY A 12 -0.21 -7.80 -16.94
N VAL A 13 0.09 -6.58 -16.49
CA VAL A 13 -0.68 -5.37 -16.79
C VAL A 13 -0.01 -4.58 -17.92
N ILE A 14 -0.82 -4.05 -18.84
CA ILE A 14 -0.36 -2.99 -19.76
C ILE A 14 -0.41 -1.67 -19.00
N GLU A 15 0.76 -1.14 -18.65
CA GLU A 15 0.91 0.07 -17.85
C GLU A 15 0.80 1.33 -18.71
N GLN A 16 1.19 1.25 -19.98
CA GLN A 16 1.05 2.35 -20.94
C GLN A 16 0.60 1.83 -22.31
N MET A 17 -0.32 2.55 -22.95
CA MET A 17 -0.79 2.30 -24.31
C MET A 17 -1.14 3.63 -24.98
N LYS A 18 -0.12 4.29 -25.53
CA LYS A 18 -0.23 5.66 -26.04
C LYS A 18 0.12 5.78 -27.52
N LYS A 19 -0.60 6.67 -28.19
CA LYS A 19 -0.35 7.12 -29.56
C LYS A 19 0.86 8.07 -29.58
N ASN A 20 1.20 8.57 -30.76
CA ASN A 20 2.10 9.70 -30.88
C ASN A 20 1.56 10.90 -30.07
N ASP A 21 2.46 11.70 -29.49
CA ASP A 21 2.14 12.85 -28.65
C ASP A 21 1.44 12.52 -27.32
N ASP A 22 1.67 11.32 -26.79
CA ASP A 22 1.16 10.84 -25.48
C ASP A 22 -0.37 10.76 -25.35
N GLU A 23 -1.09 10.76 -26.47
CA GLU A 23 -2.55 10.63 -26.47
C GLU A 23 -3.04 9.18 -26.26
N TYR A 24 -4.16 9.03 -25.56
CA TYR A 24 -4.79 7.73 -25.32
C TYR A 24 -5.54 7.19 -26.55
N LEU A 25 -5.54 5.87 -26.72
CA LEU A 25 -6.28 5.19 -27.77
C LEU A 25 -7.80 5.40 -27.64
N SER A 26 -8.47 5.69 -28.75
CA SER A 26 -9.92 5.86 -28.82
C SER A 26 -10.56 4.78 -29.72
N PRO A 27 -11.76 4.27 -29.38
CA PRO A 27 -12.55 3.41 -30.27
C PRO A 27 -12.86 4.04 -31.64
N ASN A 28 -12.81 5.37 -31.74
CA ASN A 28 -13.03 6.11 -32.98
C ASN A 28 -11.77 6.22 -33.86
N ASP A 29 -10.60 5.79 -33.36
CA ASP A 29 -9.38 5.80 -34.15
C ASP A 29 -9.49 4.79 -35.32
N PRO A 30 -9.09 5.17 -36.55
CA PRO A 30 -9.27 4.32 -37.74
C PRO A 30 -8.51 2.99 -37.68
N TYR A 31 -7.57 2.85 -36.75
CA TYR A 31 -6.74 1.67 -36.51
C TYR A 31 -7.05 0.97 -35.18
N TYR A 32 -8.09 1.38 -34.45
CA TYR A 32 -8.48 0.79 -33.17
C TYR A 32 -8.60 -0.74 -33.26
N LYS A 33 -9.33 -1.24 -34.27
CA LYS A 33 -9.50 -2.69 -34.50
C LYS A 33 -8.16 -3.41 -34.68
N ASN A 34 -7.23 -2.81 -35.42
CA ASN A 34 -5.91 -3.41 -35.65
C ASN A 34 -5.12 -3.48 -34.33
N VAL A 35 -5.23 -2.47 -33.46
CA VAL A 35 -4.59 -2.51 -32.14
C VAL A 35 -5.17 -3.61 -31.27
N ILE A 36 -6.50 -3.77 -31.24
CA ILE A 36 -7.14 -4.86 -30.49
C ILE A 36 -6.67 -6.24 -31.00
N GLU A 37 -6.60 -6.46 -32.31
CA GLU A 37 -6.06 -7.70 -32.88
C GLU A 37 -4.58 -7.94 -32.52
N ILE A 38 -3.77 -6.88 -32.49
CA ILE A 38 -2.37 -6.97 -32.04
C ILE A 38 -2.31 -7.38 -30.56
N LEU A 39 -3.18 -6.84 -29.70
CA LEU A 39 -3.23 -7.21 -28.29
C LEU A 39 -3.63 -8.69 -28.10
N LYS A 40 -4.57 -9.20 -28.91
CA LYS A 40 -4.91 -10.63 -28.92
C LYS A 40 -3.71 -11.49 -29.32
N ALA A 41 -3.05 -11.13 -30.42
CA ALA A 41 -1.86 -11.83 -30.88
C ALA A 41 -0.73 -11.79 -29.84
N LEU A 42 -0.57 -10.66 -29.15
CA LEU A 42 0.40 -10.49 -28.08
C LEU A 42 0.10 -11.40 -26.88
N ARG A 43 -1.17 -11.56 -26.49
CA ARG A 43 -1.59 -12.49 -25.44
C ARG A 43 -1.30 -13.95 -25.79
N ALA A 44 -1.44 -14.33 -27.06
CA ALA A 44 -1.09 -15.66 -27.56
C ALA A 44 0.43 -15.89 -27.74
N SER A 45 1.25 -14.84 -27.61
CA SER A 45 2.71 -14.91 -27.81
C SER A 45 3.46 -15.44 -26.58
N LYS A 46 4.74 -15.75 -26.78
CA LYS A 46 5.68 -16.06 -25.71
C LYS A 46 6.60 -14.87 -25.45
N LEU A 47 7.05 -14.74 -24.22
CA LEU A 47 8.19 -13.90 -23.86
C LEU A 47 9.46 -14.41 -24.53
N ASP A 48 10.51 -13.59 -24.61
CA ASP A 48 11.82 -14.00 -25.14
C ASP A 48 12.43 -15.18 -24.36
N THR A 49 11.99 -15.37 -23.11
CA THR A 49 12.32 -16.52 -22.25
C THR A 49 11.61 -17.81 -22.64
N GLY A 50 10.72 -17.78 -23.63
CA GLY A 50 9.87 -18.91 -24.05
C GLY A 50 8.65 -19.15 -23.15
N LYS A 51 8.51 -18.42 -22.04
CA LYS A 51 7.32 -18.48 -21.16
C LYS A 51 6.10 -17.85 -21.85
N PRO A 52 4.88 -18.37 -21.65
CA PRO A 52 3.66 -17.73 -22.15
C PRO A 52 3.55 -16.29 -21.63
N ARG A 53 3.12 -15.36 -22.48
CA ARG A 53 2.77 -14.01 -22.04
C ARG A 53 1.38 -14.07 -21.40
N THR A 54 1.17 -13.30 -20.34
CA THR A 54 -0.15 -13.18 -19.71
C THR A 54 -0.50 -11.70 -19.64
N ILE A 55 -1.37 -11.24 -20.54
CA ILE A 55 -1.98 -9.92 -20.46
C ILE A 55 -3.30 -10.09 -19.73
N ARG A 56 -3.35 -9.58 -18.50
CA ARG A 56 -4.51 -9.70 -17.61
C ARG A 56 -5.48 -8.54 -17.79
N SER A 57 -4.92 -7.33 -17.82
CA SER A 57 -5.70 -6.10 -17.88
C SER A 57 -4.87 -4.97 -18.48
N ILE A 58 -5.57 -3.86 -18.74
CA ILE A 58 -4.99 -2.59 -19.18
C ILE A 58 -5.20 -1.60 -18.04
N ALA A 59 -4.19 -0.78 -17.73
CA ALA A 59 -4.30 0.24 -16.70
C ALA A 59 -5.51 1.17 -16.98
N LYS A 60 -6.23 1.54 -15.91
CA LYS A 60 -7.48 2.29 -16.02
C LYS A 60 -7.29 3.65 -16.73
N SER A 61 -6.15 4.31 -16.52
CA SER A 61 -5.76 5.54 -17.22
C SER A 61 -5.77 5.36 -18.74
N GLU A 62 -5.26 4.24 -19.22
CA GLU A 62 -5.08 3.96 -20.65
C GLU A 62 -6.40 3.62 -21.37
N THR A 63 -7.46 3.33 -20.61
CA THR A 63 -8.78 2.96 -21.13
C THR A 63 -9.83 4.07 -20.96
N GLN A 64 -9.38 5.31 -20.67
CA GLN A 64 -10.29 6.42 -20.38
C GLN A 64 -11.27 6.77 -21.51
N HIS A 65 -10.89 6.51 -22.77
CA HIS A 65 -11.75 6.76 -23.94
C HIS A 65 -12.55 5.53 -24.37
N PHE A 66 -12.36 4.39 -23.71
CA PHE A 66 -13.12 3.18 -24.01
C PHE A 66 -14.51 3.31 -23.39
N PRO A 67 -15.57 2.77 -24.04
CA PRO A 67 -16.91 2.84 -23.50
C PRO A 67 -16.93 2.16 -22.11
N ASP A 68 -17.57 2.82 -21.15
CA ASP A 68 -17.81 2.19 -19.86
C ASP A 68 -18.81 1.05 -20.04
N PRO A 69 -18.46 -0.18 -19.63
CA PRO A 69 -19.42 -1.27 -19.70
C PRO A 69 -20.58 -1.02 -18.74
N LYS A 70 -21.74 -1.60 -19.05
CA LYS A 70 -22.89 -1.62 -18.13
C LYS A 70 -22.48 -2.14 -16.75
N GLN A 71 -23.16 -1.66 -15.70
CA GLN A 71 -22.96 -2.19 -14.34
C GLN A 71 -23.18 -3.71 -14.32
N GLY A 72 -22.20 -4.46 -13.82
CA GLY A 72 -22.26 -5.92 -13.81
C GLY A 72 -21.70 -6.58 -15.08
N TYR A 73 -21.12 -5.81 -16.00
CA TYR A 73 -20.55 -6.30 -17.25
C TYR A 73 -19.07 -5.99 -17.37
N ILE A 74 -18.43 -6.73 -18.25
CA ILE A 74 -17.04 -6.59 -18.68
C ILE A 74 -17.05 -6.25 -20.17
N LEU A 75 -16.30 -5.22 -20.56
CA LEU A 75 -16.02 -4.96 -21.96
C LEU A 75 -14.86 -5.85 -22.41
N THR A 76 -15.13 -6.71 -23.38
CA THR A 76 -14.13 -7.55 -24.04
C THR A 76 -13.90 -7.10 -25.48
N ASP A 77 -12.94 -7.73 -26.15
CA ASP A 77 -12.67 -7.59 -27.58
C ASP A 77 -13.77 -8.14 -28.49
N GLU A 78 -14.72 -8.92 -27.97
CA GLU A 78 -15.91 -9.40 -28.69
C GLU A 78 -17.21 -8.67 -28.29
N GLY A 79 -17.12 -7.72 -27.35
CA GLY A 79 -18.25 -6.95 -26.84
C GLY A 79 -18.45 -7.09 -25.34
N GLU A 80 -19.59 -6.61 -24.85
CA GLU A 80 -19.93 -6.70 -23.42
C GLU A 80 -20.41 -8.11 -23.05
N VAL A 81 -19.90 -8.63 -21.94
CA VAL A 81 -20.31 -9.91 -21.34
C VAL A 81 -20.64 -9.68 -19.87
N SER A 82 -21.71 -10.28 -19.36
CA SER A 82 -22.06 -10.19 -17.94
C SER A 82 -21.02 -10.94 -17.08
N TRP A 83 -20.82 -10.53 -15.83
CA TRP A 83 -19.98 -11.31 -14.89
C TRP A 83 -20.52 -12.75 -14.67
N GLU A 84 -21.83 -12.95 -14.82
CA GLU A 84 -22.47 -14.26 -14.70
C GLU A 84 -22.05 -15.20 -15.83
N ASP A 85 -21.99 -14.70 -17.06
CA ASP A 85 -21.69 -15.48 -18.26
C ASP A 85 -20.20 -15.54 -18.58
N TYR A 86 -19.41 -14.58 -18.10
CA TYR A 86 -17.97 -14.54 -18.37
C TYR A 86 -17.24 -15.73 -17.76
N ASP A 87 -16.42 -16.42 -18.56
CA ASP A 87 -15.49 -17.46 -18.11
C ASP A 87 -14.07 -16.89 -18.05
N PRO A 88 -13.43 -16.81 -16.87
CA PRO A 88 -12.04 -16.38 -16.74
C PRO A 88 -11.04 -17.27 -17.50
N LYS A 89 -11.42 -18.48 -17.91
CA LYS A 89 -10.60 -19.36 -18.76
C LYS A 89 -10.77 -19.10 -20.26
N SER A 90 -11.65 -18.18 -20.65
CA SER A 90 -11.81 -17.80 -22.05
C SER A 90 -10.60 -17.03 -22.58
N GLU A 91 -10.42 -17.10 -23.91
CA GLU A 91 -9.39 -16.32 -24.63
C GLU A 91 -9.81 -14.84 -24.84
N LEU A 92 -10.97 -14.42 -24.33
CA LEU A 92 -11.48 -13.05 -24.45
C LEU A 92 -10.56 -12.07 -23.74
N LEU A 93 -10.11 -11.03 -24.46
CA LEU A 93 -9.29 -9.97 -23.91
C LEU A 93 -10.18 -8.98 -23.15
N VAL A 94 -9.99 -8.89 -21.84
CA VAL A 94 -10.67 -7.89 -21.00
C VAL A 94 -10.08 -6.51 -21.30
N LEU A 95 -10.90 -5.64 -21.88
CA LEU A 95 -10.52 -4.27 -22.22
C LEU A 95 -10.81 -3.31 -21.06
N LYS A 96 -11.96 -3.47 -20.40
CA LYS A 96 -12.41 -2.60 -19.31
C LYS A 96 -13.45 -3.31 -18.46
N THR A 97 -13.43 -3.09 -17.14
CA THR A 97 -14.45 -3.61 -16.21
C THR A 97 -15.30 -2.46 -15.69
N SER A 98 -16.59 -2.70 -15.45
CA SER A 98 -17.41 -1.73 -14.71
C SER A 98 -16.93 -1.68 -13.25
N SER A 99 -17.05 -0.54 -12.58
CA SER A 99 -17.04 -0.54 -11.12
C SER A 99 -18.23 -1.37 -10.65
N LEU A 100 -18.03 -2.28 -9.71
CA LEU A 100 -19.12 -3.04 -9.12
C LEU A 100 -19.24 -2.65 -7.65
N GLU A 101 -20.42 -2.17 -7.26
CA GLU A 101 -20.77 -2.12 -5.85
C GLU A 101 -20.99 -3.58 -5.41
N THR A 102 -19.94 -4.23 -4.91
CA THR A 102 -20.10 -5.53 -4.26
C THR A 102 -20.85 -5.35 -2.96
N SER A 103 -21.78 -6.26 -2.68
CA SER A 103 -22.50 -6.30 -1.43
C SER A 103 -22.41 -7.70 -0.83
N ALA A 104 -22.86 -7.85 0.42
CA ALA A 104 -22.94 -9.16 1.08
C ALA A 104 -23.78 -10.19 0.30
N THR A 105 -24.63 -9.76 -0.65
CA THR A 105 -25.46 -10.66 -1.46
C THR A 105 -24.81 -11.08 -2.77
N THR A 106 -23.71 -10.45 -3.19
CA THR A 106 -23.00 -10.82 -4.43
C THR A 106 -22.59 -12.30 -4.37
N PRO A 107 -23.01 -13.15 -5.33
CA PRO A 107 -22.69 -14.57 -5.32
C PRO A 107 -21.18 -14.83 -5.27
N ARG A 108 -20.72 -15.74 -4.39
CA ARG A 108 -19.29 -16.10 -4.24
C ARG A 108 -18.66 -16.56 -5.56
N LYS A 109 -19.42 -17.21 -6.44
CA LYS A 109 -18.97 -17.59 -7.79
C LYS A 109 -18.59 -16.37 -8.64
N ILE A 110 -19.34 -15.28 -8.53
CA ILE A 110 -19.02 -14.03 -9.25
C ILE A 110 -17.78 -13.39 -8.63
N LEU A 111 -17.69 -13.33 -7.29
CA LEU A 111 -16.51 -12.80 -6.60
C LEU A 111 -15.23 -13.57 -6.97
N ALA A 112 -15.28 -14.89 -7.03
CA ALA A 112 -14.16 -15.72 -7.47
C ALA A 112 -13.69 -15.35 -8.89
N LYS A 113 -14.62 -15.17 -9.83
CA LYS A 113 -14.28 -14.71 -11.19
C LYS A 113 -13.63 -13.32 -11.18
N MET A 114 -14.17 -12.40 -10.39
CA MET A 114 -13.63 -11.05 -10.26
C MET A 114 -12.22 -11.06 -9.66
N LEU A 115 -11.96 -11.86 -8.62
CA LEU A 115 -10.63 -12.01 -8.04
C LEU A 115 -9.62 -12.58 -9.04
N VAL A 116 -10.02 -13.52 -9.89
CA VAL A 116 -9.16 -14.01 -10.98
C VAL A 116 -8.82 -12.89 -11.96
N VAL A 117 -9.82 -12.13 -12.42
CA VAL A 117 -9.63 -11.10 -13.45
C VAL A 117 -8.88 -9.88 -12.93
N LEU A 118 -9.26 -9.39 -11.75
CA LEU A 118 -8.82 -8.11 -11.19
C LEU A 118 -7.57 -8.25 -10.32
N GLN A 119 -7.45 -9.36 -9.58
CA GLN A 119 -6.36 -9.59 -8.63
C GLN A 119 -5.41 -10.72 -9.07
N GLY A 120 -5.81 -11.52 -10.07
CA GLY A 120 -5.03 -12.70 -10.49
C GLY A 120 -5.08 -13.85 -9.50
N ILE A 121 -6.07 -13.87 -8.61
CA ILE A 121 -6.19 -14.86 -7.54
C ILE A 121 -7.22 -15.91 -7.95
N ASN A 122 -6.76 -17.15 -8.14
CA ASN A 122 -7.64 -18.29 -8.41
C ASN A 122 -8.06 -18.92 -7.09
N VAL A 123 -9.36 -18.84 -6.79
CA VAL A 123 -9.94 -19.28 -5.51
C VAL A 123 -11.25 -20.00 -5.75
N GLU A 124 -11.50 -21.05 -4.96
CA GLU A 124 -12.79 -21.72 -4.96
C GLU A 124 -13.85 -20.84 -4.27
N PRO A 125 -15.07 -20.74 -4.80
CA PRO A 125 -16.11 -19.90 -4.22
C PRO A 125 -16.39 -20.18 -2.73
N ILE A 126 -16.18 -21.41 -2.26
CA ILE A 126 -16.42 -21.74 -0.84
C ILE A 126 -15.43 -21.07 0.12
N ALA A 127 -14.21 -20.77 -0.34
CA ALA A 127 -13.14 -20.17 0.46
C ALA A 127 -13.26 -18.64 0.62
N ILE A 128 -14.31 -18.04 0.03
CA ILE A 128 -14.59 -16.61 0.11
C ILE A 128 -15.67 -16.37 1.17
N ALA A 129 -15.36 -15.58 2.19
CA ALA A 129 -16.34 -15.03 3.11
C ALA A 129 -16.70 -13.60 2.72
N ARG A 130 -17.98 -13.23 2.90
CA ARG A 130 -18.48 -11.86 2.63
C ARG A 130 -18.88 -11.11 3.90
N THR A 131 -19.00 -11.83 5.00
CA THR A 131 -19.31 -11.33 6.34
C THR A 131 -18.50 -12.13 7.35
N LEU A 132 -18.34 -11.62 8.57
CA LEU A 132 -17.60 -12.32 9.63
C LEU A 132 -18.22 -13.67 9.99
N ASP A 133 -19.56 -13.77 9.97
CA ASP A 133 -20.29 -15.02 10.25
C ASP A 133 -20.08 -16.11 9.21
N GLU A 134 -19.62 -15.75 8.01
CA GLU A 134 -19.31 -16.71 6.95
C GLU A 134 -17.91 -17.32 7.08
N ILE A 135 -17.08 -16.83 8.00
CA ILE A 135 -15.69 -17.30 8.17
C ILE A 135 -15.68 -18.64 8.89
N ASP A 136 -15.04 -19.61 8.26
CA ASP A 136 -14.78 -20.94 8.80
C ASP A 136 -13.35 -21.40 8.49
N ASN A 137 -13.03 -22.66 8.78
CA ASN A 137 -11.72 -23.25 8.54
C ASN A 137 -11.35 -23.44 7.05
N THR A 138 -12.28 -23.19 6.12
CA THR A 138 -12.03 -23.22 4.68
C THR A 138 -11.82 -21.83 4.09
N THR A 139 -12.06 -20.78 4.88
CA THR A 139 -12.01 -19.40 4.43
C THR A 139 -10.56 -18.90 4.40
N CYS A 140 -10.12 -18.46 3.22
CA CYS A 140 -8.84 -17.79 3.03
C CYS A 140 -8.95 -16.37 2.44
N ILE A 141 -10.13 -15.97 1.95
CA ILE A 141 -10.35 -14.63 1.40
C ILE A 141 -11.61 -14.02 2.02
N TYR A 142 -11.49 -12.77 2.47
CA TYR A 142 -12.62 -11.94 2.85
C TYR A 142 -12.87 -10.86 1.79
N VAL A 143 -14.11 -10.77 1.31
CA VAL A 143 -14.56 -9.69 0.40
C VAL A 143 -15.85 -9.08 0.94
N GLY A 144 -15.74 -7.95 1.64
CA GLY A 144 -16.91 -7.30 2.24
C GLY A 144 -16.59 -6.06 3.05
N GLU A 145 -17.62 -5.45 3.62
CA GLU A 145 -17.48 -4.26 4.46
C GLU A 145 -16.72 -4.57 5.77
N LEU A 146 -15.92 -3.61 6.25
CA LEU A 146 -15.21 -3.72 7.52
C LEU A 146 -16.14 -3.31 8.67
N GLN A 147 -16.65 -4.28 9.42
CA GLN A 147 -17.49 -4.01 10.60
C GLN A 147 -16.66 -3.55 11.82
N PRO A 148 -17.25 -2.89 12.82
CA PRO A 148 -16.54 -2.57 14.06
C PRO A 148 -15.88 -3.83 14.68
N GLY A 149 -14.62 -3.69 15.10
CA GLY A 149 -13.81 -4.76 15.64
C GLY A 149 -13.36 -5.81 14.61
N PHE A 150 -13.51 -5.54 13.31
CA PHE A 150 -13.17 -6.49 12.24
C PHE A 150 -11.79 -7.12 12.40
N PHE A 151 -10.73 -6.31 12.52
CA PHE A 151 -9.37 -6.85 12.56
C PHE A 151 -9.06 -7.63 13.84
N GLY A 152 -9.82 -7.43 14.91
CA GLY A 152 -9.71 -8.24 16.14
C GLY A 152 -10.41 -9.60 16.06
N GLN A 153 -11.24 -9.82 15.03
CA GLN A 153 -12.04 -11.03 14.85
C GLN A 153 -11.57 -11.89 13.67
N ILE A 154 -10.78 -11.32 12.75
CA ILE A 154 -10.27 -12.06 11.59
C ILE A 154 -9.20 -13.05 12.02
N PRO A 155 -9.38 -14.36 11.74
CA PRO A 155 -8.36 -15.37 12.03
C PRO A 155 -7.22 -15.30 11.01
N ASP A 156 -6.07 -15.84 11.39
CA ASP A 156 -4.88 -15.90 10.52
C ASP A 156 -5.06 -16.77 9.28
N SER A 157 -6.12 -17.59 9.21
CA SER A 157 -6.46 -18.35 8.01
C SER A 157 -6.94 -17.47 6.85
N VAL A 158 -7.42 -16.24 7.15
CA VAL A 158 -7.81 -15.27 6.13
C VAL A 158 -6.55 -14.53 5.66
N GLU A 159 -6.04 -14.97 4.52
CA GLU A 159 -4.80 -14.47 3.91
C GLU A 159 -5.03 -13.17 3.14
N HIS A 160 -6.20 -13.04 2.49
CA HIS A 160 -6.51 -11.89 1.64
C HIS A 160 -7.77 -11.15 2.10
N ILE A 161 -7.70 -9.82 2.14
CA ILE A 161 -8.80 -8.97 2.62
C ILE A 161 -9.08 -7.86 1.60
N TYR A 162 -10.33 -7.79 1.15
CA TYR A 162 -10.82 -6.76 0.24
C TYR A 162 -12.14 -6.18 0.74
N THR A 163 -12.32 -4.87 0.58
CA THR A 163 -13.68 -4.28 0.69
C THR A 163 -14.48 -4.43 -0.59
N SER A 164 -13.77 -4.58 -1.73
CA SER A 164 -14.32 -4.92 -3.04
C SER A 164 -13.21 -5.52 -3.93
N PRO A 165 -13.51 -6.45 -4.85
CA PRO A 165 -12.52 -7.04 -5.75
C PRO A 165 -11.87 -6.05 -6.72
N ASP A 166 -12.44 -4.87 -6.93
CA ASP A 166 -11.88 -3.81 -7.78
C ASP A 166 -10.97 -2.84 -7.01
N ARG A 167 -10.83 -3.03 -5.70
CA ARG A 167 -9.92 -2.26 -4.85
C ARG A 167 -8.61 -3.00 -4.63
N LYS A 168 -7.60 -2.27 -4.17
CA LYS A 168 -6.34 -2.86 -3.75
C LYS A 168 -6.57 -3.67 -2.47
N GLU A 169 -5.82 -4.75 -2.33
CA GLU A 169 -5.81 -5.56 -1.13
C GLU A 169 -5.47 -4.73 0.11
N ILE A 170 -6.16 -5.01 1.22
CA ILE A 170 -5.77 -4.53 2.53
C ILE A 170 -4.60 -5.40 2.99
N LEU A 171 -3.42 -4.80 3.09
CA LEU A 171 -2.21 -5.55 3.44
C LEU A 171 -2.11 -5.69 4.96
N ARG A 172 -1.89 -6.92 5.42
CA ARG A 172 -1.51 -7.25 6.80
C ARG A 172 -0.08 -7.78 6.78
N GLN A 173 0.80 -7.18 7.57
CA GLN A 173 2.19 -7.64 7.68
C GLN A 173 2.75 -7.42 9.08
N THR A 174 3.50 -8.41 9.57
CA THR A 174 4.19 -8.33 10.86
C THR A 174 5.62 -7.83 10.65
N ILE A 175 6.04 -6.81 11.39
CA ILE A 175 7.39 -6.24 11.31
C ILE A 175 7.95 -6.13 12.74
N GLU A 176 9.18 -6.59 12.94
CA GLU A 176 9.92 -6.39 14.20
C GLU A 176 10.29 -4.90 14.37
N VAL A 177 9.81 -4.27 15.44
CA VAL A 177 10.03 -2.87 15.79
C VAL A 177 10.73 -2.75 17.15
N GLY A 178 11.75 -1.90 17.23
CA GLY A 178 12.48 -1.62 18.48
C GLY A 178 13.70 -2.53 18.68
N GLY A 179 14.41 -2.36 19.81
CA GLY A 179 15.61 -3.14 20.14
C GLY A 179 16.85 -2.82 19.29
N ARG A 180 18.05 -3.14 19.81
CA ARG A 180 19.35 -2.79 19.18
C ARG A 180 19.68 -3.56 17.90
N ASN A 181 18.77 -4.41 17.40
CA ASN A 181 19.09 -5.42 16.38
C ASN A 181 18.67 -5.01 14.95
N PHE A 182 18.63 -3.72 14.67
CA PHE A 182 18.40 -3.19 13.32
C PHE A 182 19.51 -3.56 12.31
N THR A 183 20.54 -4.31 12.72
CA THR A 183 21.68 -4.72 11.88
C THR A 183 21.33 -5.82 10.87
N GLY A 184 20.27 -6.61 11.11
CA GLY A 184 19.88 -7.72 10.24
C GLY A 184 19.40 -7.31 8.84
N TYR A 185 18.76 -6.14 8.72
CA TYR A 185 18.25 -5.62 7.45
C TYR A 185 19.37 -5.40 6.41
N ILE A 186 20.58 -5.00 6.84
CA ILE A 186 21.69 -4.64 5.92
C ILE A 186 22.14 -5.83 5.04
N GLU A 187 22.02 -7.06 5.52
CA GLU A 187 22.41 -8.25 4.76
C GLU A 187 21.38 -8.61 3.68
N GLU A 188 20.08 -8.44 3.96
CA GLU A 188 19.00 -8.57 2.96
C GLU A 188 19.07 -7.46 1.90
N LEU A 189 19.42 -6.23 2.29
CA LEU A 189 19.52 -5.07 1.39
C LEU A 189 20.56 -5.22 0.29
N LYS A 190 21.69 -5.88 0.58
CA LYS A 190 22.73 -6.19 -0.42
C LYS A 190 22.22 -7.16 -1.49
N ALA A 191 21.24 -8.01 -1.18
CA ALA A 191 20.67 -8.96 -2.14
C ALA A 191 19.73 -8.29 -3.17
N HIS A 192 19.20 -7.10 -2.88
CA HIS A 192 18.21 -6.40 -3.71
C HIS A 192 18.77 -5.33 -4.67
N GLY A 193 20.09 -5.13 -4.71
CA GLY A 193 20.76 -4.41 -5.82
C GLY A 193 20.42 -2.91 -5.95
N LEU A 194 20.00 -2.25 -4.88
CA LEU A 194 19.67 -0.81 -4.88
C LEU A 194 20.93 0.05 -4.71
N SER A 195 21.15 0.98 -5.63
CA SER A 195 22.29 1.91 -5.65
C SER A 195 21.89 3.22 -6.31
N SER A 196 21.75 4.30 -5.52
CA SER A 196 21.83 5.67 -6.04
C SER A 196 22.55 6.57 -5.03
N MET A 197 23.82 6.86 -5.30
CA MET A 197 24.79 7.46 -4.36
C MET A 197 24.68 8.99 -4.18
N GLU A 198 24.02 9.75 -5.07
CA GLU A 198 24.13 11.23 -5.05
C GLU A 198 23.41 11.91 -3.88
N LYS A 199 22.32 11.36 -3.34
CA LYS A 199 21.62 11.91 -2.14
C LYS A 199 22.11 11.34 -0.80
N HIS A 200 23.00 10.36 -0.83
CA HIS A 200 23.65 9.84 0.37
C HIS A 200 24.62 10.87 0.98
N GLU A 201 25.22 11.72 0.15
CA GLU A 201 26.16 12.75 0.62
C GLU A 201 25.45 13.84 1.43
N GLU A 202 24.25 14.28 1.03
CA GLU A 202 23.47 15.28 1.77
C GLU A 202 23.04 14.78 3.15
N THR A 203 22.68 13.50 3.27
CA THR A 203 22.27 12.91 4.55
C THR A 203 23.48 12.66 5.47
N LYS A 204 24.64 12.30 4.90
CA LYS A 204 25.92 12.27 5.64
C LYS A 204 26.32 13.66 6.12
N ALA A 205 26.22 14.67 5.26
CA ALA A 205 26.50 16.06 5.61
C ALA A 205 25.52 16.60 6.67
N TRP A 206 24.27 16.14 6.68
CA TRP A 206 23.32 16.46 7.75
C TRP A 206 23.75 15.89 9.11
N LEU A 207 24.24 14.65 9.18
CA LEU A 207 24.79 14.08 10.42
C LEU A 207 25.98 14.91 10.95
N GLU A 208 26.88 15.34 10.06
CA GLU A 208 28.02 16.20 10.41
C GLU A 208 27.57 17.59 10.90
N ARG A 209 26.52 18.17 10.28
CA ARG A 209 25.95 19.46 10.69
C ARG A 209 25.27 19.39 12.06
N ILE A 210 24.56 18.32 12.37
CA ILE A 210 23.93 18.10 13.67
C ILE A 210 24.97 18.09 14.78
N ASP A 211 26.08 17.37 14.56
CA ASP A 211 27.20 17.31 15.50
C ASP A 211 27.81 18.71 15.73
N ALA A 212 27.88 19.54 14.68
CA ALA A 212 28.35 20.92 14.76
C ALA A 212 27.36 21.89 15.46
N GLN A 213 26.06 21.61 15.41
CA GLN A 213 25.00 22.45 16.01
C GLN A 213 24.68 22.07 17.47
N GLY A 214 25.30 21.02 18.00
CA GLY A 214 25.06 20.55 19.37
C GLY A 214 23.70 19.88 19.57
N ILE A 215 23.01 19.52 18.49
CA ILE A 215 21.76 18.76 18.53
C ILE A 215 22.12 17.31 18.88
N VAL A 216 21.65 16.82 20.03
CA VAL A 216 21.96 15.46 20.50
C VAL A 216 20.91 14.48 19.98
N LEU A 217 21.13 13.95 18.78
CA LEU A 217 20.43 12.74 18.35
C LEU A 217 20.83 11.57 19.24
N THR A 218 19.88 10.70 19.57
CA THR A 218 20.23 9.44 20.22
C THR A 218 21.01 8.54 19.27
N LYS A 219 21.82 7.63 19.83
CA LYS A 219 22.55 6.62 19.04
C LYS A 219 21.60 5.82 18.15
N GLU A 220 20.40 5.56 18.64
CA GLU A 220 19.36 4.80 17.95
C GLU A 220 18.80 5.55 16.72
N THR A 221 18.52 6.85 16.84
CA THR A 221 18.10 7.66 15.68
C THR A 221 19.19 7.75 14.63
N ARG A 222 20.47 7.88 15.03
CA ARG A 222 21.59 7.86 14.08
C ARG A 222 21.64 6.53 13.33
N ALA A 223 21.46 5.41 14.04
CA ALA A 223 21.44 4.09 13.42
C ALA A 223 20.29 3.93 12.39
N PHE A 224 19.11 4.50 12.63
CA PHE A 224 18.03 4.52 11.64
C PHE A 224 18.44 5.27 10.37
N VAL A 225 18.99 6.47 10.53
CA VAL A 225 19.41 7.30 9.40
C VAL A 225 20.48 6.58 8.58
N GLU A 226 21.48 6.00 9.23
CA GLU A 226 22.53 5.25 8.56
C GLU A 226 21.97 4.07 7.75
N GLN A 227 21.01 3.33 8.29
CA GLN A 227 20.39 2.20 7.58
C GLN A 227 19.50 2.65 6.42
N LEU A 228 18.67 3.67 6.62
CA LEU A 228 17.84 4.23 5.55
C LEU A 228 18.70 4.69 4.39
N VAL A 229 19.79 5.41 4.68
CA VAL A 229 20.78 5.81 3.67
C VAL A 229 21.39 4.57 3.03
N GLN A 230 21.87 3.58 3.79
CA GLN A 230 22.44 2.36 3.21
C GLN A 230 21.44 1.58 2.33
N ALA A 231 20.15 1.64 2.63
CA ALA A 231 19.06 1.04 1.87
C ALA A 231 18.68 1.85 0.61
N GLY A 232 19.30 3.00 0.37
CA GLY A 232 18.95 3.90 -0.75
C GLY A 232 17.66 4.70 -0.53
N VAL A 233 17.22 4.83 0.73
CA VAL A 233 16.05 5.64 1.09
C VAL A 233 16.46 7.09 1.30
N ASN A 234 15.71 7.98 0.67
CA ASN A 234 15.82 9.42 0.84
C ASN A 234 15.01 9.86 2.05
N ILE A 235 15.56 10.78 2.85
CA ILE A 235 14.88 11.32 4.03
C ILE A 235 14.66 12.81 3.81
N SER A 236 13.40 13.26 3.85
CA SER A 236 13.08 14.68 3.72
C SER A 236 13.55 15.49 4.93
N ASP A 237 13.80 16.78 4.76
CA ASP A 237 14.21 17.64 5.89
C ASP A 237 13.15 17.70 6.99
N GLN A 238 11.88 17.55 6.63
CA GLN A 238 10.77 17.48 7.57
C GLN A 238 10.76 16.15 8.32
N ALA A 239 11.08 15.03 7.67
CA ALA A 239 11.26 13.75 8.35
C ALA A 239 12.45 13.79 9.31
N LYS A 240 13.56 14.41 8.90
CA LYS A 240 14.73 14.66 9.77
C LYS A 240 14.34 15.47 11.01
N ALA A 241 13.63 16.59 10.84
CA ALA A 241 13.13 17.40 11.95
C ALA A 241 12.17 16.62 12.87
N MET A 242 11.29 15.79 12.32
CA MET A 242 10.43 14.90 13.12
C MET A 242 11.24 13.89 13.92
N MET A 243 12.31 13.33 13.35
CA MET A 243 13.20 12.40 14.04
C MET A 243 14.05 13.10 15.12
N GLU A 244 14.38 14.37 14.95
CA GLU A 244 15.05 15.19 15.98
C GLU A 244 14.13 15.56 17.15
N HIS A 245 12.81 15.62 16.92
CA HIS A 245 11.83 16.06 17.90
C HIS A 245 11.78 15.14 19.13
N GLU A 246 11.57 15.73 20.32
CA GLU A 246 11.55 15.02 21.60
C GLU A 246 10.52 13.88 21.64
N ASP A 247 9.33 14.08 21.08
CA ASP A 247 8.29 13.04 21.00
C ASP A 247 8.76 11.79 20.24
N PHE A 248 9.50 11.95 19.14
CA PHE A 248 10.09 10.82 18.43
C PHE A 248 11.17 10.16 19.27
N GLN A 249 12.06 10.94 19.87
CA GLN A 249 13.15 10.41 20.69
C GLN A 249 12.65 9.65 21.94
N LYS A 250 11.59 10.17 22.59
CA LYS A 250 10.89 9.50 23.69
C LYS A 250 10.20 8.22 23.24
N SER A 251 9.65 8.21 22.03
CA SER A 251 8.94 7.04 21.50
C SER A 251 9.82 5.79 21.42
N LEU A 252 11.15 5.94 21.31
CA LEU A 252 12.12 4.83 21.34
C LEU A 252 12.28 4.17 22.72
N ARG A 253 11.69 4.73 23.77
CA ARG A 253 11.97 4.40 25.17
C ARG A 253 10.71 4.03 25.94
N ILE A 254 10.92 3.28 27.03
CA ILE A 254 9.90 2.94 28.01
C ILE A 254 9.86 4.08 29.02
N GLU A 255 8.70 4.74 29.12
CA GLU A 255 8.49 5.83 30.08
C GLU A 255 8.74 5.35 31.52
N ASP A 256 9.51 6.14 32.28
CA ASP A 256 9.83 5.88 33.68
C ASP A 256 9.50 7.13 34.50
N GLU A 257 8.35 7.10 35.18
CA GLU A 257 7.85 8.24 35.97
C GLU A 257 8.80 8.64 37.11
N ALA A 258 9.69 7.75 37.55
CA ALA A 258 10.67 8.03 38.60
C ALA A 258 11.93 8.74 38.08
N GLU A 259 12.15 8.76 36.76
CA GLU A 259 13.29 9.44 36.13
C GLU A 259 12.80 10.59 35.24
N PRO A 260 12.94 11.86 35.67
CA PRO A 260 12.43 12.99 34.91
C PRO A 260 13.21 13.27 33.61
N ASP A 261 14.46 12.78 33.49
CA ASP A 261 15.23 12.90 32.26
C ASP A 261 14.99 11.69 31.34
N TRP A 262 14.14 11.89 30.34
CA TRP A 262 13.77 10.86 29.37
C TRP A 262 14.95 10.22 28.63
N ARG A 263 16.09 10.91 28.55
CA ARG A 263 17.30 10.38 27.89
C ARG A 263 17.89 9.17 28.62
N LYS A 264 17.60 9.02 29.90
CA LYS A 264 18.02 7.88 30.73
C LYS A 264 17.01 6.74 30.75
N TRP A 265 15.82 6.94 30.21
CA TRP A 265 14.83 5.89 30.08
C TRP A 265 15.37 4.73 29.26
N LYS A 266 14.96 3.52 29.62
CA LYS A 266 15.37 2.29 28.94
C LYS A 266 14.78 2.27 27.53
N LEU A 267 15.55 1.78 26.57
CA LEU A 267 15.04 1.54 25.22
C LEU A 267 13.96 0.48 25.25
N LYS A 268 12.95 0.62 24.38
CA LYS A 268 11.99 -0.44 24.12
C LYS A 268 12.72 -1.67 23.55
N PRO A 269 12.39 -2.89 23.99
CA PRO A 269 12.88 -4.10 23.36
C PRO A 269 12.34 -4.21 21.93
N ALA A 270 12.98 -5.04 21.11
CA ALA A 270 12.42 -5.44 19.84
C ALA A 270 11.13 -6.23 20.10
N GLN A 271 10.12 -5.98 19.29
CA GLN A 271 8.86 -6.71 19.34
C GLN A 271 8.21 -6.73 17.97
N ASP A 272 7.53 -7.82 17.66
CA ASP A 272 6.71 -7.91 16.47
C ASP A 272 5.48 -7.01 16.59
N MET A 273 5.20 -6.26 15.53
CA MET A 273 4.00 -5.45 15.40
C MET A 273 3.29 -5.79 14.09
N ASP A 274 1.98 -6.04 14.18
CA ASP A 274 1.14 -6.26 13.02
C ASP A 274 0.66 -4.93 12.45
N PHE A 275 1.07 -4.63 11.22
CA PHE A 275 0.66 -3.45 10.47
C PHE A 275 -0.47 -3.79 9.51
N ILE A 276 -1.45 -2.89 9.46
CA ILE A 276 -2.58 -2.94 8.53
C ILE A 276 -2.52 -1.72 7.63
N ARG A 277 -2.41 -1.96 6.32
CA ARG A 277 -2.42 -0.92 5.28
C ARG A 277 -3.73 -0.99 4.50
N LEU A 278 -4.50 0.09 4.52
CA LEU A 278 -5.76 0.20 3.78
C LEU A 278 -5.96 1.60 3.19
N SER A 279 -6.82 1.72 2.19
CA SER A 279 -7.18 3.01 1.60
C SER A 279 -8.23 3.75 2.44
N VAL A 280 -8.34 5.07 2.25
CA VAL A 280 -9.41 5.89 2.83
C VAL A 280 -10.77 5.40 2.34
N ALA A 281 -10.87 4.95 1.08
CA ALA A 281 -12.07 4.34 0.55
C ALA A 281 -12.50 3.08 1.34
N ASP A 282 -11.54 2.27 1.80
CA ASP A 282 -11.83 1.02 2.54
C ASP A 282 -12.46 1.28 3.92
N LEU A 283 -12.22 2.46 4.50
CA LEU A 283 -12.79 2.85 5.79
C LEU A 283 -14.31 3.12 5.73
N ASN A 284 -14.85 3.32 4.51
CA ASN A 284 -16.27 3.61 4.25
C ASN A 284 -16.83 4.76 5.12
N ILE A 285 -16.01 5.81 5.31
CA ILE A 285 -16.37 6.96 6.16
C ILE A 285 -17.51 7.75 5.53
N GLN A 286 -18.56 8.00 6.30
CA GLN A 286 -19.64 8.89 5.90
C GLN A 286 -19.22 10.35 6.07
N GLY A 287 -19.39 11.15 5.03
CA GLY A 287 -19.02 12.58 5.04
C GLY A 287 -17.57 12.85 4.64
N VAL A 288 -16.95 13.86 5.23
CA VAL A 288 -15.61 14.33 4.86
C VAL A 288 -14.54 13.48 5.57
N PRO A 289 -13.68 12.76 4.84
CA PRO A 289 -12.62 11.95 5.44
C PRO A 289 -11.47 12.85 5.91
N THR A 290 -11.54 13.34 7.14
CA THR A 290 -10.44 14.06 7.79
C THR A 290 -9.57 13.08 8.56
N THR A 291 -8.39 13.53 9.00
CA THR A 291 -7.50 12.72 9.83
C THR A 291 -8.21 12.17 11.08
N ASP A 292 -9.06 12.98 11.72
CA ASP A 292 -9.81 12.54 12.91
C ASP A 292 -10.84 11.47 12.60
N THR A 293 -11.61 11.64 11.52
CA THR A 293 -12.63 10.64 11.16
C THR A 293 -11.97 9.34 10.70
N ILE A 294 -10.82 9.43 10.03
CA ILE A 294 -9.97 8.28 9.69
C ILE A 294 -9.45 7.58 10.94
N TYR A 295 -8.91 8.31 11.92
CA TYR A 295 -8.35 7.72 13.14
C TYR A 295 -9.45 7.12 14.02
N ALA A 296 -10.59 7.80 14.17
CA ALA A 296 -11.74 7.28 14.88
C ALA A 296 -12.25 5.99 14.22
N ARG A 297 -12.39 5.99 12.90
CA ARG A 297 -12.83 4.80 12.16
C ARG A 297 -11.83 3.64 12.27
N ALA A 298 -10.53 3.91 12.18
CA ALA A 298 -9.51 2.88 12.39
C ALA A 298 -9.62 2.25 13.79
N GLN A 299 -9.84 3.07 14.84
CA GLN A 299 -10.03 2.59 16.20
C GLN A 299 -11.28 1.72 16.38
N GLU A 300 -12.38 2.09 15.73
CA GLU A 300 -13.61 1.28 15.70
C GLU A 300 -13.36 -0.10 15.08
N LEU A 301 -12.50 -0.19 14.06
CA LEU A 301 -12.15 -1.45 13.39
C LEU A 301 -11.19 -2.34 14.20
N GLY A 302 -10.77 -1.92 15.39
CA GLY A 302 -9.81 -2.64 16.23
C GLY A 302 -8.34 -2.29 15.95
N LEU A 303 -8.09 -1.21 15.21
CA LEU A 303 -6.74 -0.71 14.97
C LEU A 303 -6.34 0.33 16.02
N GLU A 304 -5.07 0.70 16.00
CA GLU A 304 -4.54 1.79 16.81
C GLU A 304 -3.44 2.55 16.06
N LEU A 305 -3.08 3.72 16.58
CA LEU A 305 -2.04 4.54 15.99
C LEU A 305 -0.68 3.86 16.10
N VAL A 306 0.09 3.98 15.02
CA VAL A 306 1.48 3.54 14.93
C VAL A 306 2.34 4.46 15.80
N PRO A 307 3.21 3.90 16.65
CA PRO A 307 4.12 4.73 17.43
C PRO A 307 5.23 5.29 16.50
N PRO A 308 5.68 6.55 16.68
CA PRO A 308 6.55 7.22 15.72
C PRO A 308 7.82 6.43 15.32
N GLU A 309 8.44 5.74 16.28
CA GLU A 309 9.65 4.94 16.08
C GLU A 309 9.47 3.77 15.11
N ALA A 310 8.24 3.30 14.91
CA ALA A 310 7.95 2.21 13.99
C ALA A 310 7.98 2.65 12.52
N CYS A 311 7.88 3.95 12.24
CA CYS A 311 7.75 4.44 10.87
C CYS A 311 9.04 4.25 10.04
N PRO A 312 10.24 4.58 10.53
CA PRO A 312 11.48 4.24 9.83
C PRO A 312 11.65 2.74 9.59
N THR A 313 11.29 1.90 10.56
CA THR A 313 11.33 0.44 10.43
C THR A 313 10.38 -0.05 9.33
N TYR A 314 9.14 0.47 9.30
CA TYR A 314 8.18 0.16 8.24
C TYR A 314 8.73 0.49 6.85
N ARG A 315 9.43 1.62 6.71
CA ARG A 315 10.07 1.99 5.45
C ARG A 315 11.17 1.00 5.05
N LEU A 316 12.02 0.58 6.00
CA LEU A 316 13.07 -0.43 5.76
C LEU A 316 12.49 -1.81 5.38
N ALA A 317 11.30 -2.14 5.88
CA ALA A 317 10.60 -3.38 5.58
C ALA A 317 9.84 -3.38 4.23
N THR A 318 9.69 -2.22 3.57
CA THR A 318 8.80 -2.07 2.39
C THR A 318 9.51 -1.54 1.17
N LEU A 319 10.79 -1.86 0.98
CA LEU A 319 11.63 -1.27 -0.08
C LEU A 319 11.25 -1.73 -1.49
N ASP A 320 10.46 -2.78 -1.59
CA ASP A 320 9.86 -3.30 -2.81
C ASP A 320 8.57 -2.55 -3.22
N GLN A 321 8.21 -1.48 -2.50
CA GLN A 321 7.06 -0.62 -2.81
C GLN A 321 6.97 -0.31 -4.31
N ALA A 322 5.76 -0.43 -4.86
CA ALA A 322 5.49 -0.14 -6.26
C ALA A 322 5.73 1.34 -6.60
N MET A 323 6.04 1.63 -7.88
CA MET A 323 6.11 3.01 -8.37
C MET A 323 4.76 3.71 -8.16
N ASP A 324 4.79 5.02 -7.86
CA ASP A 324 3.60 5.86 -7.65
C ASP A 324 2.66 5.31 -6.57
N ASP A 325 3.25 4.68 -5.56
CA ASP A 325 2.55 4.19 -4.39
C ASP A 325 2.88 5.09 -3.20
N TRP A 326 1.87 5.76 -2.66
CA TRP A 326 1.98 6.62 -1.48
C TRP A 326 1.30 5.96 -0.28
N VAL A 327 1.87 6.17 0.90
CA VAL A 327 1.28 5.72 2.16
C VAL A 327 1.59 6.67 3.31
N TYR A 328 0.60 6.90 4.16
CA TYR A 328 0.68 7.75 5.34
C TYR A 328 0.66 6.89 6.60
N MET A 329 1.46 7.26 7.58
CA MET A 329 1.45 6.58 8.87
C MET A 329 0.32 7.16 9.73
N GLY A 330 -0.62 6.30 10.13
CA GLY A 330 -1.64 6.64 11.12
C GLY A 330 -0.99 6.73 12.49
N MET A 331 -0.35 7.86 12.79
CA MET A 331 0.43 8.08 14.01
C MET A 331 -0.02 9.37 14.71
N LYS A 332 0.33 9.49 15.99
CA LYS A 332 0.19 10.79 16.66
C LYS A 332 1.09 11.81 15.94
N GLN A 333 0.53 12.96 15.60
CA GLN A 333 1.26 14.01 14.89
C GLN A 333 2.42 14.54 15.74
N ILE A 334 3.54 14.79 15.08
CA ILE A 334 4.70 15.48 15.68
C ILE A 334 4.77 16.86 15.03
N SER A 335 4.69 17.90 15.84
CA SER A 335 4.81 19.27 15.35
C SER A 335 6.27 19.61 15.05
N ASP A 336 6.51 20.27 13.92
CA ASP A 336 7.82 20.87 13.67
C ASP A 336 8.02 22.15 14.51
N THR A 337 9.18 22.78 14.37
CA THR A 337 9.55 24.02 15.09
C THR A 337 8.58 25.18 14.85
N ASP A 338 7.84 25.16 13.73
CA ASP A 338 6.85 26.17 13.38
C ASP A 338 5.43 25.80 13.89
N GLY A 339 5.32 24.72 14.66
CA GLY A 339 4.07 24.23 15.24
C GLY A 339 3.19 23.46 14.26
N SER A 340 3.66 23.19 13.04
CA SER A 340 2.86 22.52 12.02
C SER A 340 2.82 21.02 12.27
N PRO A 341 1.63 20.41 12.45
CA PRO A 341 1.53 18.99 12.78
C PRO A 341 1.84 18.11 11.56
N ARG A 342 2.75 17.15 11.74
CA ARG A 342 3.19 16.25 10.68
C ARG A 342 3.03 14.78 11.04
N VAL A 343 2.86 13.96 10.01
CA VAL A 343 2.95 12.49 10.09
C VAL A 343 4.03 12.01 9.13
N PHE A 344 4.60 10.84 9.39
CA PHE A 344 5.48 10.20 8.43
C PHE A 344 4.66 9.73 7.22
N SER A 345 5.24 9.86 6.04
CA SER A 345 4.73 9.24 4.83
C SER A 345 5.86 8.63 4.04
N MET A 346 5.53 7.64 3.23
CA MET A 346 6.47 6.93 2.38
C MET A 346 5.94 6.90 0.96
N ASP A 347 6.83 7.16 0.02
CA ASP A 347 6.50 7.05 -1.39
C ASP A 347 7.66 6.49 -2.20
N ARG A 348 7.30 6.06 -3.40
CA ARG A 348 8.23 5.78 -4.48
C ARG A 348 7.81 6.56 -5.71
N GLY A 349 8.09 7.86 -5.70
CA GLY A 349 7.73 8.78 -6.78
C GLY A 349 8.59 8.67 -8.05
N GLU A 350 8.39 9.66 -8.93
CA GLU A 350 9.02 9.74 -10.25
C GLU A 350 10.55 9.55 -10.18
N GLY A 351 11.06 8.65 -11.03
CA GLY A 351 12.46 8.22 -11.01
C GLY A 351 12.76 7.00 -10.13
N GLY A 352 11.76 6.43 -9.46
CA GLY A 352 11.88 5.17 -8.73
C GLY A 352 12.56 5.25 -7.37
N LEU A 353 12.77 6.47 -6.87
CA LEU A 353 13.44 6.74 -5.60
C LEU A 353 12.51 6.49 -4.42
N LEU A 354 13.01 5.81 -3.39
CA LEU A 354 12.29 5.56 -2.14
C LEU A 354 12.44 6.76 -1.21
N TRP A 355 11.35 7.18 -0.58
CA TRP A 355 11.33 8.30 0.37
C TRP A 355 10.73 7.93 1.73
N LEU A 356 11.26 8.58 2.76
CA LEU A 356 10.65 8.80 4.06
C LEU A 356 10.47 10.32 4.24
N ASN A 357 9.23 10.78 4.28
CA ASN A 357 8.88 12.20 4.35
C ASN A 357 8.17 12.56 5.65
N GLY A 358 8.26 13.84 6.03
CA GLY A 358 7.39 14.45 7.04
C GLY A 358 6.28 15.27 6.37
N THR A 359 5.10 14.69 6.21
CA THR A 359 3.98 15.36 5.54
C THR A 359 3.17 16.18 6.51
N TRP A 360 2.90 17.43 6.15
CA TRP A 360 2.00 18.31 6.89
C TRP A 360 0.56 17.80 6.77
N VAL A 361 -0.10 17.65 7.92
CA VAL A 361 -1.48 17.17 7.99
C VAL A 361 -2.32 18.23 8.68
N TYR A 362 -2.99 19.05 7.90
CA TYR A 362 -3.82 20.13 8.42
C TYR A 362 -5.23 19.64 8.77
N TRP A 363 -5.76 20.16 9.88
CA TRP A 363 -7.09 19.85 10.38
C TRP A 363 -8.18 20.33 9.40
N GLY A 364 -9.01 19.41 8.93
CA GLY A 364 -10.18 19.74 8.11
C GLY A 364 -9.97 19.73 6.59
N ILE A 365 -8.76 19.41 6.09
CA ILE A 365 -8.59 19.07 4.66
C ILE A 365 -9.02 17.61 4.45
N PRO A 366 -9.94 17.34 3.50
CA PRO A 366 -10.30 15.97 3.15
C PRO A 366 -9.13 15.23 2.52
N TRP A 367 -8.99 13.97 2.91
CA TRP A 367 -8.13 13.01 2.24
C TRP A 367 -8.83 12.45 1.00
N ASP A 368 -8.08 12.31 -0.10
CA ASP A 368 -8.57 11.58 -1.27
C ASP A 368 -8.83 10.11 -0.91
N PRO A 369 -9.96 9.51 -1.34
CA PRO A 369 -10.26 8.09 -1.11
C PRO A 369 -9.17 7.11 -1.56
N CYS A 370 -8.32 7.48 -2.53
CA CYS A 370 -7.23 6.63 -3.01
C CYS A 370 -6.00 6.62 -2.08
N PHE A 371 -5.87 7.58 -1.17
CA PHE A 371 -4.75 7.61 -0.24
C PHE A 371 -4.84 6.45 0.75
N LYS A 372 -3.67 5.98 1.19
CA LYS A 372 -3.54 4.81 2.05
C LYS A 372 -2.95 5.19 3.39
N PHE A 373 -3.47 4.56 4.43
CA PHE A 373 -2.95 4.68 5.79
C PHE A 373 -2.42 3.34 6.28
N VAL A 374 -1.40 3.41 7.11
CA VAL A 374 -0.88 2.29 7.89
C VAL A 374 -1.20 2.51 9.35
N PHE A 375 -1.92 1.56 9.93
CA PHE A 375 -2.16 1.46 11.36
C PHE A 375 -1.50 0.20 11.90
N ARG A 376 -1.47 0.04 13.22
CA ARG A 376 -1.13 -1.24 13.83
C ARG A 376 -2.38 -1.92 14.38
N LEU A 377 -2.39 -3.25 14.37
CA LEU A 377 -3.42 -4.03 15.03
C LEU A 377 -3.30 -3.83 16.54
N ARG A 378 -4.42 -3.62 17.22
CA ARG A 378 -4.43 -3.52 18.68
C ARG A 378 -4.05 -4.89 19.28
N PRO A 379 -3.02 -4.97 20.15
CA PRO A 379 -2.74 -6.18 20.90
C PRO A 379 -3.99 -6.64 21.65
N ALA A 380 -4.27 -7.94 21.63
CA ALA A 380 -5.34 -8.49 22.45
C ALA A 380 -5.09 -8.10 23.93
N GLU A 381 -6.10 -7.55 24.61
CA GLU A 381 -6.00 -7.29 26.05
C GLU A 381 -5.67 -8.62 26.74
N PRO A 382 -4.57 -8.73 27.50
CA PRO A 382 -4.28 -9.95 28.24
C PRO A 382 -5.41 -10.21 29.25
N GLY A 383 -6.27 -11.18 28.95
CA GLY A 383 -7.39 -11.59 29.82
C GLY A 383 -8.77 -11.69 29.16
N LYS A 384 -8.95 -11.27 27.90
CA LYS A 384 -10.16 -11.59 27.12
C LYS A 384 -9.82 -12.65 26.08
N GLN A 385 -9.94 -13.92 26.46
CA GLN A 385 -10.15 -14.99 25.48
C GLN A 385 -11.54 -14.79 24.86
N VAL A 386 -11.60 -14.81 23.52
CA VAL A 386 -12.84 -14.88 22.74
C VAL A 386 -13.40 -16.29 22.83
#